data_AF-A0A7R9D0R9-F1
#
_entry.id   AF-A0A7R9D0R9-F1
#
_cell.length_a   1.000
_cell.length_b   1.000
_cell.length_c   1.000
_cell.angle_alpha   90.00
_cell.angle_beta   90.00
_cell.angle_gamma   90.00
#
_symmetry.space_group_name_H-M   'P 1'
#
loop_
_entity.id
_entity.type
_entity.pdbx_description
1 polymer ?
#
loop_
_entity_poly.entity_id
_entity_poly.type
_entity_poly.pdbx_seq_one_letter_code
_entity_poly.pdbx_strand_id
1 'polypeptide(L)'
;MYNMFENDSDDEEEDEWFYNSMFRYKQLQMFGFENTVHHIEPSCHDRICVAQRHKPDKYEILELSLPEKLLTESHQDCLMKNLVKKQSHIPTSVESPSLAVNDSNDILASSIGSKNVELINTETAQVITSSPLGSEDGRTKPIFVSRNVGGVCSVDSGAVRLKDLRSNSNWSLVCKEFSQRSLIVTNPTDEEYWTVASTYENYFIKQPSESDSKLGLLSTQGRLLLYDMRNTNSAFCDKQLEKRTQHCDEICLRFSPDSLLRLSVTGFDLPDNLKTVFTHDGHSKQKSSVGNTSVISHLWWRDNLVISAATNNSLHCWRF
;
A
#
# COMPACT_ATOMS: atom_id res chain seq x y z
N MET A 1 39.49 -10.28 23.68
CA MET A 1 39.05 -11.46 22.91
C MET A 1 37.74 -11.03 22.25
N TYR A 2 37.84 -10.50 21.02
CA TYR A 2 36.70 -10.01 20.27
C TYR A 2 35.96 -11.22 19.68
N ASN A 3 34.66 -11.35 19.97
CA ASN A 3 33.78 -12.23 19.22
C ASN A 3 33.65 -11.65 17.81
N MET A 4 34.30 -12.30 16.84
CA MET A 4 34.38 -11.90 15.44
C MET A 4 33.96 -13.08 14.55
N PHE A 5 32.85 -13.72 14.92
CA PHE A 5 32.13 -14.71 14.12
C PHE A 5 30.68 -14.24 14.02
N GLU A 6 30.46 -13.11 13.34
CA GLU A 6 29.16 -12.85 12.74
C GLU A 6 29.10 -13.70 11.47
N ASN A 7 28.48 -14.87 11.63
CA ASN A 7 27.86 -15.77 10.65
C ASN A 7 28.26 -15.67 9.15
N ASP A 8 29.17 -16.56 8.72
CA ASP A 8 29.33 -16.97 7.31
C ASP A 8 28.07 -17.68 6.73
N SER A 9 27.02 -17.90 7.53
CA SER A 9 25.81 -18.65 7.12
C SER A 9 24.88 -17.85 6.20
N ASP A 10 24.85 -16.52 6.34
CA ASP A 10 23.88 -15.68 5.63
C ASP A 10 24.27 -15.56 4.14
N ASP A 11 25.58 -15.57 3.84
CA ASP A 11 26.12 -15.56 2.48
C ASP A 11 25.77 -16.87 1.74
N GLU A 12 25.77 -18.02 2.42
CA GLU A 12 25.39 -19.31 1.81
C GLU A 12 23.89 -19.35 1.42
N GLU A 13 23.01 -18.78 2.24
CA GLU A 13 21.58 -18.72 1.95
C GLU A 13 21.25 -17.78 0.78
N GLU A 14 21.94 -16.62 0.68
CA GLU A 14 21.77 -15.68 -0.43
C GLU A 14 22.24 -16.29 -1.75
N ASP A 15 23.40 -16.93 -1.75
CA ASP A 15 23.94 -17.63 -2.91
C ASP A 15 22.99 -18.76 -3.35
N GLU A 16 22.53 -19.61 -2.42
CA GLU A 16 21.60 -20.69 -2.74
C GLU A 16 20.29 -20.16 -3.34
N TRP A 17 19.75 -19.08 -2.78
CA TRP A 17 18.58 -18.41 -3.34
C TRP A 17 18.86 -17.90 -4.75
N PHE A 18 20.00 -17.24 -4.97
CA PHE A 18 20.37 -16.69 -6.27
C PHE A 18 20.49 -17.79 -7.32
N TYR A 19 21.20 -18.89 -7.03
CA TYR A 19 21.30 -20.04 -7.93
C TYR A 19 19.93 -20.68 -8.21
N ASN A 20 19.13 -20.89 -7.17
CA ASN A 20 17.79 -21.44 -7.31
C ASN A 20 16.88 -20.51 -8.13
N SER A 21 17.04 -19.20 -8.02
CA SER A 21 16.22 -18.21 -8.72
C SER A 21 16.37 -18.33 -10.24
N MET A 22 17.57 -18.64 -10.74
CA MET A 22 17.84 -18.81 -12.17
C MET A 22 17.02 -19.95 -12.80
N PHE A 23 16.69 -20.98 -12.01
CA PHE A 23 15.88 -22.12 -12.47
C PHE A 23 14.39 -21.95 -12.18
N ARG A 24 14.03 -21.12 -11.20
CA ARG A 24 12.65 -20.90 -10.77
C ARG A 24 11.93 -19.86 -11.63
N TYR A 25 12.61 -18.79 -12.00
CA TYR A 25 11.97 -17.66 -12.68
C TYR A 25 12.27 -17.69 -14.18
N LYS A 26 11.21 -17.61 -15.00
CA LYS A 26 11.36 -17.40 -16.45
C LYS A 26 12.11 -16.10 -16.74
N GLN A 27 11.85 -15.07 -15.94
CA GLN A 27 12.50 -13.77 -16.01
C GLN A 27 12.66 -13.22 -14.59
N LEU A 28 13.87 -12.81 -14.26
CA LEU A 28 14.19 -12.11 -13.01
C LEU A 28 15.05 -10.91 -13.37
N GLN A 29 14.59 -9.72 -13.01
CA GLN A 29 15.36 -8.49 -13.15
C GLN A 29 15.62 -7.92 -11.77
N MET A 30 16.89 -7.91 -11.38
CA MET A 30 17.36 -7.22 -10.18
C MET A 30 17.97 -5.89 -10.59
N PHE A 31 17.70 -4.84 -9.82
CA PHE A 31 18.30 -3.53 -9.99
C PHE A 31 18.38 -2.82 -8.64
N GLY A 32 19.41 -2.01 -8.47
CA GLY A 32 19.63 -1.23 -7.25
C GLY A 32 19.12 0.20 -7.39
N PHE A 33 18.81 0.81 -6.25
CA PHE A 33 18.59 2.25 -6.13
C PHE A 33 19.80 2.89 -5.46
N GLU A 34 20.18 4.09 -5.89
CA GLU A 34 21.22 4.88 -5.21
C GLU A 34 20.76 5.36 -3.83
N ASN A 35 19.46 5.53 -3.65
CA ASN A 35 18.82 6.09 -2.46
C ASN A 35 17.90 5.07 -1.78
N THR A 36 17.67 5.24 -0.49
CA THR A 36 16.70 4.42 0.25
C THR A 36 15.29 4.66 -0.28
N VAL A 37 14.64 3.57 -0.69
CA VAL A 37 13.25 3.56 -1.12
C VAL A 37 12.33 3.49 0.09
N HIS A 38 11.33 4.37 0.14
CA HIS A 38 10.34 4.46 1.20
C HIS A 38 8.97 3.91 0.79
N HIS A 39 8.59 4.08 -0.48
CA HIS A 39 7.32 3.59 -1.00
C HIS A 39 7.47 3.23 -2.48
N ILE A 40 6.79 2.16 -2.90
CA ILE A 40 6.66 1.77 -4.31
C ILE A 40 5.18 1.58 -4.58
N GLU A 41 4.67 2.22 -5.63
CA GLU A 41 3.29 2.08 -6.07
C GLU A 41 3.26 1.82 -7.59
N PRO A 42 2.52 0.81 -8.08
CA PRO A 42 2.31 0.64 -9.51
C PRO A 42 1.56 1.85 -10.10
N SER A 43 2.10 2.46 -11.16
CA SER A 43 1.43 3.56 -11.86
C SER A 43 0.64 3.09 -13.08
N CYS A 44 1.05 2.01 -13.72
CA CYS A 44 0.29 1.29 -14.73
C CYS A 44 0.97 -0.08 -14.99
N HIS A 45 0.55 -0.78 -16.04
CA HIS A 45 1.06 -2.12 -16.36
C HIS A 45 2.57 -2.18 -16.69
N ASP A 46 3.17 -1.06 -17.13
CA ASP A 46 4.57 -0.99 -17.56
C ASP A 46 5.42 -0.04 -16.72
N ARG A 47 4.88 0.53 -15.65
CA ARG A 47 5.56 1.55 -14.84
C ARG A 47 5.27 1.45 -13.35
N ILE A 48 6.23 1.95 -12.58
CA ILE A 48 6.13 2.10 -11.13
C ILE A 48 6.52 3.51 -10.72
N CYS A 49 5.93 3.99 -9.65
CA CYS A 49 6.34 5.19 -8.93
C CYS A 49 7.10 4.80 -7.67
N VAL A 50 8.24 5.43 -7.44
CA VAL A 50 9.13 5.15 -6.31
C VAL A 50 9.36 6.45 -5.55
N ALA A 51 8.98 6.47 -4.28
CA ALA A 51 9.38 7.51 -3.34
C ALA A 51 10.70 7.13 -2.69
N GLN A 52 11.71 8.00 -2.81
CA GLN A 52 13.03 7.76 -2.23
C GLN A 52 13.60 9.01 -1.56
N ARG A 53 14.50 8.80 -0.60
CA ARG A 53 15.18 9.89 0.12
C ARG A 53 16.47 10.26 -0.59
N HIS A 54 16.48 11.40 -1.28
CA HIS A 54 17.66 11.89 -2.00
C HIS A 54 18.72 12.51 -1.07
N LYS A 55 18.29 13.26 -0.06
CA LYS A 55 19.14 13.89 0.97
C LYS A 55 18.39 13.87 2.31
N PRO A 56 19.05 14.16 3.45
CA PRO A 56 18.33 14.41 4.70
C PRO A 56 17.18 15.40 4.45
N ASP A 57 15.97 14.98 4.82
CA ASP A 57 14.72 15.74 4.69
C ASP A 57 14.35 16.18 3.26
N LYS A 58 14.91 15.52 2.24
CA LYS A 58 14.52 15.74 0.84
C LYS A 58 14.16 14.43 0.16
N TYR A 59 12.94 14.41 -0.35
CA TYR A 59 12.38 13.26 -1.03
C TYR A 59 12.12 13.60 -2.49
N GLU A 60 12.21 12.58 -3.32
CA GLU A 60 11.87 12.65 -4.72
C GLU A 60 10.99 11.45 -5.08
N ILE A 61 10.15 11.66 -6.08
CA ILE A 61 9.35 10.62 -6.70
C ILE A 61 9.93 10.37 -8.09
N LEU A 62 10.27 9.11 -8.35
CA LEU A 62 10.70 8.64 -9.66
C LEU A 62 9.58 7.84 -10.31
N GLU A 63 9.27 8.14 -11.56
CA GLU A 63 8.53 7.21 -12.40
C GLU A 63 9.53 6.39 -13.22
N LEU A 64 9.42 5.07 -13.12
CA LEU A 64 10.31 4.14 -13.79
C LEU A 64 9.50 3.27 -14.74
N SER A 65 9.95 3.13 -15.98
CA SER A 65 9.42 2.12 -16.90
C SER A 65 10.10 0.79 -16.70
N LEU A 66 9.30 -0.27 -16.61
CA LEU A 66 9.75 -1.64 -16.52
C LEU A 66 10.33 -2.11 -17.86
N PRO A 67 11.31 -3.03 -17.88
CA PRO A 67 11.85 -3.58 -19.11
C PRO A 67 10.78 -4.28 -19.95
N GLU A 68 10.75 -4.01 -21.26
CA GLU A 68 9.77 -4.60 -22.20
C GLU A 68 9.79 -6.14 -22.22
N LYS A 69 10.92 -6.76 -21.87
CA LYS A 69 11.01 -8.23 -21.74
C LYS A 69 10.08 -8.76 -20.65
N LEU A 70 9.87 -8.02 -19.55
CA LEU A 70 8.94 -8.40 -18.48
C LEU A 70 7.48 -8.33 -18.91
N LEU A 71 7.18 -7.60 -19.99
CA LEU A 71 5.83 -7.34 -20.46
C LEU A 71 5.44 -8.25 -21.64
N THR A 72 6.42 -8.88 -22.27
CA THR A 72 6.21 -9.70 -23.46
C THR A 72 6.25 -11.19 -23.11
N GLU A 73 5.21 -11.93 -23.51
CA GLU A 73 5.18 -13.39 -23.35
C GLU A 73 6.14 -14.11 -24.31
N SER A 74 6.58 -13.42 -25.39
CA SER A 74 7.32 -13.98 -26.52
C SER A 74 8.83 -14.09 -26.30
N HIS A 75 9.38 -15.26 -26.62
CA HIS A 75 10.80 -15.64 -26.56
C HIS A 75 11.69 -15.05 -27.67
N GLN A 76 11.39 -13.86 -28.19
CA GLN A 76 12.30 -13.31 -29.19
C GLN A 76 13.60 -12.85 -28.51
N ASP A 77 14.68 -13.60 -28.78
CA ASP A 77 16.08 -13.36 -28.38
C ASP A 77 16.68 -12.08 -29.02
N CYS A 78 15.87 -11.05 -29.17
CA CYS A 78 16.33 -9.74 -29.55
C CYS A 78 17.03 -9.10 -28.34
N LEU A 79 18.15 -8.43 -28.59
CA LEU A 79 18.87 -7.57 -27.63
C LEU A 79 18.01 -6.35 -27.28
N MET A 80 16.88 -6.56 -26.60
CA MET A 80 16.07 -5.48 -26.07
C MET A 80 16.85 -4.81 -24.93
N LYS A 81 16.73 -3.49 -24.81
CA LYS A 81 17.33 -2.72 -23.70
C LYS A 81 16.71 -3.20 -22.39
N ASN A 82 17.44 -4.05 -21.66
CA ASN A 82 17.03 -4.73 -20.44
C ASN A 82 17.19 -3.87 -19.18
N LEU A 83 16.89 -2.58 -19.25
CA LEU A 83 17.10 -1.68 -18.13
C LEU A 83 15.80 -1.01 -17.77
N VAL A 84 15.54 -0.96 -16.46
CA VAL A 84 14.59 -0.03 -15.88
C VAL A 84 15.03 1.38 -16.27
N LYS A 85 14.13 2.15 -16.89
CA LYS A 85 14.45 3.52 -17.33
C LYS A 85 13.71 4.51 -16.46
N LYS A 86 14.45 5.51 -15.99
CA LYS A 86 13.88 6.69 -15.34
C LYS A 86 13.14 7.52 -16.39
N GLN A 87 11.84 7.68 -16.20
CA GLN A 87 10.96 8.47 -17.08
C GLN A 87 10.84 9.89 -16.58
N SER A 88 10.53 10.05 -15.29
CA SER A 88 10.37 11.36 -14.66
C SER A 88 11.05 11.42 -13.30
N HIS A 89 11.29 12.64 -12.85
CA HIS A 89 11.88 12.97 -11.57
C HIS A 89 11.14 14.15 -11.00
N ILE A 90 10.51 13.96 -9.84
CA ILE A 90 9.61 14.95 -9.27
C ILE A 90 10.05 15.22 -7.83
N PRO A 91 10.65 16.39 -7.55
CA PRO A 91 10.92 16.78 -6.18
C PRO A 91 9.60 16.98 -5.45
N THR A 92 9.51 16.51 -4.21
CA THR A 92 8.31 16.67 -3.37
C THR A 92 8.69 17.33 -2.04
N SER A 93 7.81 18.17 -1.52
CA SER A 93 7.97 18.72 -0.17
C SER A 93 7.46 17.79 0.93
N VAL A 94 6.85 16.66 0.54
CA VAL A 94 6.28 15.66 1.44
C VAL A 94 7.39 14.78 2.03
N GLU A 95 7.57 14.84 3.35
CA GLU A 95 8.59 14.08 4.06
C GLU A 95 8.22 12.60 4.21
N SER A 96 9.02 11.64 3.73
CA SER A 96 8.69 10.20 3.74
C SER A 96 7.34 9.91 3.05
N PRO A 97 7.20 10.22 1.74
CA PRO A 97 5.92 10.17 1.07
C PRO A 97 5.41 8.74 0.95
N SER A 98 4.15 8.55 1.36
CA SER A 98 3.31 7.45 0.89
C SER A 98 2.59 7.91 -0.37
N LEU A 99 2.39 6.99 -1.32
CA LEU A 99 1.85 7.31 -2.64
C LEU A 99 0.54 6.56 -2.88
N ALA A 100 -0.39 7.22 -3.53
CA ALA A 100 -1.47 6.57 -4.27
C ALA A 100 -1.42 7.10 -5.72
N VAL A 101 -1.63 6.24 -6.70
CA VAL A 101 -1.57 6.62 -8.13
C VAL A 101 -2.90 6.27 -8.80
N ASN A 102 -3.44 7.16 -9.63
CA ASN A 102 -4.65 6.92 -10.41
C ASN A 102 -4.34 6.59 -11.89
N ASP A 103 -5.38 6.17 -12.62
CA ASP A 103 -5.32 5.85 -14.05
C ASP A 103 -5.10 7.04 -14.99
N SER A 104 -5.00 8.25 -14.43
CA SER A 104 -4.83 9.51 -15.17
C SER A 104 -3.44 10.12 -14.98
N ASN A 105 -2.47 9.29 -14.54
CA ASN A 105 -1.08 9.71 -14.28
C ASN A 105 -0.95 10.73 -13.13
N ASP A 106 -1.95 10.80 -12.24
CA ASP A 106 -1.85 11.63 -11.05
C ASP A 106 -1.44 10.79 -9.83
N ILE A 107 -0.57 11.38 -9.03
CA ILE A 107 -0.11 10.85 -7.75
C ILE A 107 -0.64 11.75 -6.65
N LEU A 108 -1.23 11.14 -5.62
CA LEU A 108 -1.40 11.76 -4.33
C LEU A 108 -0.24 11.35 -3.44
N ALA A 109 0.55 12.33 -3.01
CA ALA A 109 1.61 12.17 -2.04
C ALA A 109 1.18 12.80 -0.70
N SER A 110 1.19 12.00 0.35
CA SER A 110 1.01 12.46 1.74
C SER A 110 2.02 11.75 2.63
N SER A 111 2.14 12.13 3.90
CA SER A 111 3.12 11.46 4.75
C SER A 111 2.87 11.43 6.24
N ILE A 112 3.84 10.81 6.90
CA ILE A 112 4.13 10.83 8.32
C ILE A 112 4.78 12.20 8.64
N GLY A 113 4.00 13.15 9.15
CA GLY A 113 4.50 14.42 9.68
C GLY A 113 4.35 15.65 8.78
N SER A 114 4.14 15.47 7.47
CA SER A 114 3.76 16.59 6.60
C SER A 114 2.31 16.97 6.82
N LYS A 115 2.06 18.26 6.97
CA LYS A 115 0.70 18.83 7.02
C LYS A 115 0.09 19.04 5.64
N ASN A 116 0.78 18.67 4.58
CA ASN A 116 0.37 18.92 3.20
C ASN A 116 0.19 17.64 2.42
N VAL A 117 -0.75 17.68 1.49
CA VAL A 117 -0.93 16.66 0.46
C VAL A 117 -0.66 17.30 -0.88
N GLU A 118 0.20 16.66 -1.64
CA GLU A 118 0.54 17.08 -3.00
C GLU A 118 -0.20 16.20 -4.01
N LEU A 119 -0.86 16.86 -4.96
CA LEU A 119 -1.32 16.24 -6.19
C LEU A 119 -0.26 16.52 -7.25
N ILE A 120 0.26 15.46 -7.86
CA ILE A 120 1.38 15.50 -8.77
C ILE A 120 0.97 14.83 -10.07
N ASN A 121 1.24 15.44 -11.21
CA ASN A 121 1.05 14.80 -12.51
C ASN A 121 2.38 14.24 -13.02
N THR A 122 2.44 12.94 -13.33
CA THR A 122 3.68 12.29 -13.77
C THR A 122 4.06 12.63 -15.20
N GLU A 123 3.08 12.89 -16.07
CA GLU A 123 3.32 13.27 -17.46
C GLU A 123 3.99 14.63 -17.57
N THR A 124 3.53 15.62 -16.79
CA THR A 124 4.17 16.94 -16.73
C THR A 124 5.32 17.01 -15.74
N ALA A 125 5.51 15.98 -14.91
CA ALA A 125 6.47 15.94 -13.80
C ALA A 125 6.37 17.15 -12.85
N GLN A 126 5.14 17.58 -12.54
CA GLN A 126 4.88 18.80 -11.75
C GLN A 126 3.88 18.56 -10.63
N VAL A 127 4.10 19.26 -9.51
CA VAL A 127 3.12 19.40 -8.43
C VAL A 127 2.01 20.33 -8.93
N ILE A 128 0.80 19.79 -9.14
CA ILE A 128 -0.38 20.53 -9.57
C ILE A 128 -0.90 21.41 -8.43
N THR A 129 -1.04 20.81 -7.23
CA THR A 129 -1.51 21.52 -6.04
C THR A 129 -0.88 20.93 -4.79
N SER A 130 -0.55 21.79 -3.84
CA SER A 130 -0.18 21.42 -2.47
C SER A 130 -1.23 22.02 -1.55
N SER A 131 -1.96 21.16 -0.85
CA SER A 131 -3.10 21.57 -0.02
C SER A 131 -2.87 21.16 1.43
N PRO A 132 -3.05 22.07 2.40
CA PRO A 132 -2.89 21.73 3.81
C PRO A 132 -4.06 20.85 4.30
N LEU A 133 -3.73 19.90 5.16
CA LEU A 133 -4.65 19.06 5.95
C LEU A 133 -4.97 19.70 7.33
N GLY A 134 -4.58 20.94 7.59
CA GLY A 134 -4.79 21.53 8.93
C GLY A 134 -3.91 20.90 10.02
N SER A 135 -4.10 21.33 11.27
CA SER A 135 -3.13 21.08 12.36
C SER A 135 -3.26 19.73 13.07
N GLU A 136 -4.38 19.03 12.92
CA GLU A 136 -4.69 17.83 13.71
C GLU A 136 -4.32 16.51 13.03
N ASP A 137 -3.98 16.55 11.73
CA ASP A 137 -3.63 15.34 11.01
C ASP A 137 -2.14 15.05 11.22
N GLY A 138 -1.88 14.01 12.00
CA GLY A 138 -0.55 13.42 12.16
C GLY A 138 -0.15 12.62 10.92
N ARG A 139 0.00 11.31 11.06
CA ARG A 139 0.38 10.43 9.95
C ARG A 139 -0.79 10.24 9.00
N THR A 140 -0.51 10.26 7.70
CA THR A 140 -1.56 10.12 6.68
C THR A 140 -1.22 9.13 5.58
N LYS A 141 -2.26 8.44 5.07
CA LYS A 141 -2.19 7.58 3.89
C LYS A 141 -3.05 8.18 2.77
N PRO A 142 -2.50 8.39 1.57
CA PRO A 142 -3.29 8.86 0.43
C PRO A 142 -4.12 7.70 -0.13
N ILE A 143 -5.23 8.03 -0.79
CA ILE A 143 -6.09 7.06 -1.45
C ILE A 143 -6.83 7.74 -2.60
N PHE A 144 -7.07 7.03 -3.69
CA PHE A 144 -8.07 7.45 -4.69
C PHE A 144 -9.33 6.61 -4.50
N VAL A 145 -10.49 7.26 -4.57
CA VAL A 145 -11.81 6.57 -4.53
C VAL A 145 -12.51 6.57 -5.89
N SER A 146 -12.05 7.43 -6.79
CA SER A 146 -12.37 7.45 -8.21
C SER A 146 -11.27 8.22 -8.95
N ARG A 147 -11.36 8.30 -10.27
CA ARG A 147 -10.46 9.12 -11.09
C ARG A 147 -10.41 10.58 -10.63
N ASN A 148 -11.57 11.12 -10.29
CA ASN A 148 -11.74 12.55 -10.01
C ASN A 148 -11.78 12.86 -8.52
N VAL A 149 -11.68 11.86 -7.64
CA VAL A 149 -11.79 12.06 -6.18
C VAL A 149 -10.61 11.42 -5.50
N GLY A 150 -9.75 12.30 -4.98
CA GLY A 150 -8.64 11.96 -4.11
C GLY A 150 -9.04 12.01 -2.65
N GLY A 151 -8.29 11.29 -1.82
CA GLY A 151 -8.56 11.13 -0.42
C GLY A 151 -7.30 10.99 0.41
N VAL A 152 -7.44 11.27 1.70
CA VAL A 152 -6.38 11.09 2.69
C VAL A 152 -7.00 10.57 3.97
N CYS A 153 -6.42 9.51 4.51
CA CYS A 153 -6.80 8.92 5.79
C CYS A 153 -5.75 9.29 6.85
N SER A 154 -6.19 9.86 7.96
CA SER A 154 -5.36 9.97 9.16
C SER A 154 -5.17 8.58 9.76
N VAL A 155 -3.91 8.14 9.87
CA VAL A 155 -3.54 6.86 10.47
C VAL A 155 -3.87 6.87 11.97
N ASP A 156 -3.73 8.01 12.64
CA ASP A 156 -3.88 8.09 14.09
C ASP A 156 -5.36 8.20 14.54
N SER A 157 -6.27 8.64 13.66
CA SER A 157 -7.67 8.87 14.02
C SER A 157 -8.69 8.12 13.16
N GLY A 158 -8.27 7.57 12.01
CA GLY A 158 -9.16 6.98 11.01
C GLY A 158 -10.01 8.02 10.27
N ALA A 159 -9.81 9.32 10.50
CA ALA A 159 -10.53 10.37 9.80
C ALA A 159 -10.15 10.38 8.31
N VAL A 160 -11.15 10.41 7.43
CA VAL A 160 -10.96 10.44 5.97
C VAL A 160 -11.48 11.74 5.39
N ARG A 161 -10.62 12.40 4.61
CA ARG A 161 -10.95 13.62 3.86
C ARG A 161 -10.84 13.36 2.39
N LEU A 162 -11.85 13.82 1.65
CA LEU A 162 -11.92 13.65 0.21
C LEU A 162 -12.00 15.01 -0.49
N LYS A 163 -11.45 15.08 -1.69
CA LYS A 163 -11.45 16.25 -2.55
C LYS A 163 -11.79 15.84 -3.97
N ASP A 164 -12.77 16.52 -4.57
CA ASP A 164 -12.95 16.48 -6.02
C ASP A 164 -11.78 17.24 -6.65
N LEU A 165 -10.96 16.53 -7.41
CA LEU A 165 -9.72 17.03 -8.00
C LEU A 165 -9.96 17.98 -9.17
N ARG A 166 -11.19 18.00 -9.72
CA ARG A 166 -11.59 18.94 -10.76
C ARG A 166 -11.98 20.30 -10.18
N SER A 167 -12.24 20.34 -8.88
CA SER A 167 -12.69 21.51 -8.16
C SER A 167 -11.53 22.13 -7.38
N ASN A 168 -11.49 23.47 -7.37
CA ASN A 168 -10.60 24.22 -6.46
C ASN A 168 -11.12 24.25 -5.01
N SER A 169 -12.15 23.46 -4.68
CA SER A 169 -12.68 23.36 -3.33
C SER A 169 -11.63 22.78 -2.36
N ASN A 170 -11.73 23.19 -1.11
CA ASN A 170 -10.96 22.59 -0.03
C ASN A 170 -11.35 21.12 0.19
N TRP A 171 -10.49 20.39 0.89
CA TRP A 171 -10.77 19.03 1.36
C TRP A 171 -12.08 19.01 2.16
N SER A 172 -13.02 18.17 1.73
CA SER A 172 -14.24 17.90 2.46
C SER A 172 -14.00 16.73 3.41
N LEU A 173 -14.42 16.89 4.66
CA LEU A 173 -14.31 15.84 5.65
C LEU A 173 -15.53 14.92 5.52
N VAL A 174 -15.26 13.66 5.17
CA VAL A 174 -16.28 12.71 4.72
C VAL A 174 -16.61 11.69 5.81
N CYS A 175 -15.61 11.30 6.61
CA CYS A 175 -15.80 10.48 7.79
C CYS A 175 -15.26 11.23 9.01
N LYS A 176 -16.16 11.78 9.83
CA LYS A 176 -15.82 12.39 11.13
C LYS A 176 -15.88 11.35 12.24
N GLU A 177 -14.83 11.32 13.05
CA GLU A 177 -14.84 10.88 14.45
C GLU A 177 -15.04 9.38 14.72
N PHE A 178 -13.93 8.63 14.77
CA PHE A 178 -13.87 7.36 15.52
C PHE A 178 -13.24 7.51 16.90
N SER A 179 -12.49 8.59 17.14
CA SER A 179 -11.70 8.81 18.36
C SER A 179 -12.51 9.08 19.64
N GLN A 180 -13.86 9.17 19.58
CA GLN A 180 -14.67 9.50 20.76
C GLN A 180 -15.71 8.47 21.20
N ARG A 181 -15.90 7.36 20.47
CA ARG A 181 -16.64 6.23 21.08
C ARG A 181 -15.67 5.49 21.98
N SER A 182 -15.74 5.83 23.26
CA SER A 182 -15.09 5.15 24.38
C SER A 182 -15.41 3.65 24.36
N LEU A 183 -14.73 2.89 23.50
CA LEU A 183 -14.28 1.58 23.94
C LEU A 183 -13.48 1.88 25.20
N ILE A 184 -13.86 1.23 26.30
CA ILE A 184 -13.19 1.37 27.58
C ILE A 184 -11.73 0.98 27.32
N VAL A 185 -10.90 1.97 27.04
CA VAL A 185 -9.46 1.81 26.90
C VAL A 185 -9.00 1.47 28.30
N THR A 186 -8.89 0.18 28.59
CA THR A 186 -8.48 -0.30 29.91
C THR A 186 -7.04 0.11 30.21
N ASN A 187 -6.24 0.43 29.19
CA ASN A 187 -4.88 0.94 29.31
C ASN A 187 -4.65 2.14 28.37
N PRO A 188 -4.31 3.34 28.89
CA PRO A 188 -4.05 4.55 28.09
C PRO A 188 -2.85 4.46 27.13
N THR A 189 -2.25 3.29 26.97
CA THR A 189 -1.11 3.00 26.09
C THR A 189 -1.48 2.29 24.79
N ASP A 190 -2.74 1.86 24.63
CA ASP A 190 -3.17 1.14 23.42
C ASP A 190 -3.46 2.15 22.30
N GLU A 191 -2.41 2.64 21.64
CA GLU A 191 -2.56 3.47 20.45
C GLU A 191 -3.33 2.70 19.36
N GLU A 192 -4.36 3.33 18.79
CA GLU A 192 -5.12 2.79 17.66
C GLU A 192 -4.63 3.43 16.37
N TYR A 193 -4.26 2.59 15.40
CA TYR A 193 -3.85 3.04 14.09
C TYR A 193 -4.78 2.51 13.02
N TRP A 194 -4.91 3.25 11.93
CA TRP A 194 -5.86 3.02 10.86
C TRP A 194 -5.17 2.87 9.51
N THR A 195 -5.71 1.99 8.69
CA THR A 195 -5.38 1.88 7.28
C THR A 195 -6.65 2.03 6.43
N VAL A 196 -6.48 2.42 5.18
CA VAL A 196 -7.57 2.73 4.24
C VAL A 196 -7.38 1.98 2.93
N ALA A 197 -8.48 1.59 2.31
CA ALA A 197 -8.50 1.03 0.97
C ALA A 197 -9.74 1.51 0.21
N SER A 198 -9.67 1.48 -1.12
CA SER A 198 -10.84 1.69 -1.97
C SER A 198 -10.93 0.59 -3.01
N THR A 199 -12.14 0.38 -3.54
CA THR A 199 -12.35 -0.46 -4.72
C THR A 199 -11.76 0.15 -6.00
N TYR A 200 -11.38 1.42 -5.97
CA TYR A 200 -10.67 2.08 -7.05
C TYR A 200 -9.15 1.84 -6.90
N GLU A 201 -8.62 0.88 -7.65
CA GLU A 201 -7.18 0.64 -7.74
C GLU A 201 -6.74 0.65 -9.21
N ASN A 202 -5.72 1.45 -9.51
CA ASN A 202 -5.31 1.79 -10.88
C ASN A 202 -4.89 0.58 -11.74
N TYR A 203 -4.33 -0.47 -11.14
CA TYR A 203 -3.83 -1.64 -11.86
C TYR A 203 -4.92 -2.66 -12.24
N PHE A 204 -6.19 -2.44 -11.89
CA PHE A 204 -7.26 -3.35 -12.31
C PHE A 204 -7.74 -3.08 -13.73
N ILE A 205 -7.79 -4.17 -14.52
CA ILE A 205 -8.29 -4.17 -15.91
C ILE A 205 -9.75 -3.69 -15.98
N LYS A 206 -10.52 -3.89 -14.91
CA LYS A 206 -11.93 -3.50 -14.83
C LYS A 206 -12.13 -2.57 -13.63
N GLN A 207 -12.13 -1.28 -13.89
CA GLN A 207 -12.50 -0.29 -12.88
C GLN A 207 -13.99 -0.42 -12.54
N PRO A 208 -14.38 -0.33 -11.26
CA PRO A 208 -15.79 -0.21 -10.91
C PRO A 208 -16.39 1.05 -11.52
N SER A 209 -17.70 1.06 -11.71
CA SER A 209 -18.41 2.30 -12.04
C SER A 209 -18.12 3.34 -10.95
N GLU A 210 -17.94 4.63 -11.30
CA GLU A 210 -17.73 5.68 -10.30
C GLU A 210 -18.84 5.70 -9.24
N SER A 211 -20.05 5.26 -9.61
CA SER A 211 -21.20 5.17 -8.71
C SER A 211 -21.16 4.01 -7.70
N ASP A 212 -20.27 3.03 -7.86
CA ASP A 212 -20.21 1.86 -6.99
C ASP A 212 -18.97 1.80 -6.11
N SER A 213 -18.13 2.85 -6.13
CA SER A 213 -16.94 2.93 -5.29
C SER A 213 -17.27 2.69 -3.81
N LYS A 214 -16.42 1.88 -3.17
CA LYS A 214 -16.44 1.63 -1.73
C LYS A 214 -15.14 2.13 -1.11
N LEU A 215 -15.24 2.48 0.16
CA LEU A 215 -14.13 2.88 1.01
C LEU A 215 -14.12 1.97 2.23
N GLY A 216 -12.98 1.36 2.50
CA GLY A 216 -12.76 0.50 3.64
C GLY A 216 -11.76 1.11 4.60
N LEU A 217 -12.03 1.00 5.89
CA LEU A 217 -11.13 1.38 6.97
C LEU A 217 -10.94 0.18 7.89
N LEU A 218 -9.70 -0.04 8.33
CA LEU A 218 -9.36 -1.10 9.26
C LEU A 218 -8.45 -0.51 10.35
N SER A 219 -8.79 -0.77 11.61
CA SER A 219 -7.96 -0.35 12.76
C SER A 219 -7.12 -1.49 13.33
N THR A 220 -6.03 -1.17 14.01
CA THR A 220 -5.18 -2.14 14.75
C THR A 220 -5.92 -2.83 15.89
N GLN A 221 -7.01 -2.22 16.36
CA GLN A 221 -7.92 -2.81 17.34
C GLN A 221 -8.92 -3.79 16.70
N GLY A 222 -8.86 -4.02 15.38
CA GLY A 222 -9.70 -4.94 14.64
C GLY A 222 -11.03 -4.35 14.17
N ARG A 223 -11.22 -3.03 14.24
CA ARG A 223 -12.46 -2.41 13.77
C ARG A 223 -12.43 -2.25 12.24
N LEU A 224 -13.31 -2.97 11.55
CA LEU A 224 -13.49 -2.92 10.10
C LEU A 224 -14.75 -2.13 9.76
N LEU A 225 -14.59 -1.07 8.97
CA LEU A 225 -15.67 -0.21 8.51
C LEU A 225 -15.70 -0.16 6.99
N LEU A 226 -16.87 -0.35 6.39
CA LEU A 226 -17.04 -0.21 4.94
C LEU A 226 -18.13 0.83 4.64
N TYR A 227 -17.80 1.75 3.73
CA TYR A 227 -18.64 2.86 3.30
C TYR A 227 -18.99 2.74 1.83
N ASP A 228 -20.22 3.12 1.50
CA ASP A 228 -20.64 3.34 0.12
C ASP A 228 -20.39 4.81 -0.22
N MET A 229 -19.64 5.09 -1.28
CA MET A 229 -19.27 6.46 -1.60
C MET A 229 -20.46 7.37 -1.98
N ARG A 230 -21.63 6.80 -2.26
CA ARG A 230 -22.88 7.56 -2.44
C ARG A 230 -23.50 8.01 -1.13
N ASN A 231 -23.18 7.34 -0.01
CA ASN A 231 -23.66 7.68 1.33
C ASN A 231 -22.57 7.41 2.37
N THR A 232 -21.78 8.42 2.65
CA THR A 232 -20.67 8.34 3.61
C THR A 232 -21.08 8.69 5.03
N ASN A 233 -22.35 9.05 5.25
CA ASN A 233 -22.86 9.38 6.59
C ASN A 233 -22.95 8.16 7.51
N SER A 234 -22.98 6.95 6.95
CA SER A 234 -23.08 5.70 7.71
C SER A 234 -22.34 4.57 7.00
N ALA A 235 -21.51 3.84 7.74
CA ALA A 235 -20.93 2.61 7.25
C ALA A 235 -22.03 1.58 6.99
N PHE A 236 -22.00 0.91 5.83
CA PHE A 236 -22.90 -0.21 5.56
C PHE A 236 -22.40 -1.51 6.22
N CYS A 237 -21.13 -1.53 6.66
CA CYS A 237 -20.53 -2.58 7.46
C CYS A 237 -19.72 -1.96 8.60
N ASP A 238 -20.00 -2.35 9.84
CA ASP A 238 -19.18 -2.06 11.03
C ASP A 238 -19.00 -3.39 11.78
N LYS A 239 -17.77 -3.92 11.78
CA LYS A 239 -17.45 -5.24 12.32
C LYS A 239 -16.21 -5.18 13.18
N GLN A 240 -16.21 -5.98 14.24
CA GLN A 240 -15.06 -6.21 15.10
C GLN A 240 -14.43 -7.54 14.69
N LEU A 241 -13.19 -7.49 14.19
CA LEU A 241 -12.36 -8.64 13.90
C LEU A 241 -11.72 -9.18 15.18
N GLU A 242 -11.30 -10.44 15.13
CA GLU A 242 -10.64 -11.10 16.24
C GLU A 242 -9.13 -10.86 16.18
N LYS A 243 -8.49 -10.89 17.36
CA LYS A 243 -7.08 -10.52 17.57
C LYS A 243 -6.81 -9.02 17.38
N ARG A 244 -5.81 -8.52 18.08
CA ARG A 244 -5.35 -7.12 17.99
C ARG A 244 -3.88 -7.15 17.61
N THR A 245 -3.46 -6.21 16.77
CA THR A 245 -2.04 -5.92 16.56
C THR A 245 -1.72 -4.57 17.20
N GLN A 246 -0.47 -4.39 17.59
CA GLN A 246 0.03 -3.14 18.18
C GLN A 246 0.74 -2.25 17.16
N HIS A 247 0.96 -2.73 15.93
CA HIS A 247 1.79 -2.04 14.95
C HIS A 247 0.97 -1.65 13.71
N CYS A 248 1.05 -0.37 13.33
CA CYS A 248 0.35 0.17 12.15
C CYS A 248 0.81 -0.49 10.84
N ASP A 249 2.04 -0.97 10.81
CA ASP A 249 2.67 -1.56 9.62
C ASP A 249 2.26 -3.03 9.41
N GLU A 250 1.51 -3.61 10.35
CA GLU A 250 1.04 -5.00 10.29
C GLU A 250 -0.40 -5.13 9.77
N ILE A 251 -1.08 -4.00 9.55
CA ILE A 251 -2.44 -3.98 9.03
C ILE A 251 -2.49 -3.50 7.59
N CYS A 252 -3.10 -4.34 6.75
CA CYS A 252 -3.37 -4.03 5.36
C CYS A 252 -4.82 -4.44 5.06
N LEU A 253 -5.49 -3.65 4.24
CA LEU A 253 -6.84 -3.88 3.77
C LEU A 253 -6.81 -3.71 2.25
N ARG A 254 -7.38 -4.66 1.50
CA ARG A 254 -7.52 -4.54 0.04
C ARG A 254 -8.86 -5.10 -0.41
N PHE A 255 -9.47 -4.45 -1.40
CA PHE A 255 -10.66 -4.98 -2.07
C PHE A 255 -10.25 -5.95 -3.17
N SER A 256 -11.09 -6.95 -3.41
CA SER A 256 -10.85 -7.89 -4.50
C SER A 256 -11.19 -7.24 -5.86
N PRO A 257 -10.41 -7.51 -6.92
CA PRO A 257 -10.69 -7.01 -8.27
C PRO A 257 -12.03 -7.46 -8.85
N ASP A 258 -12.49 -8.66 -8.45
CA ASP A 258 -13.63 -9.33 -9.07
C ASP A 258 -14.96 -9.05 -8.38
N SER A 259 -14.92 -8.50 -7.16
CA SER A 259 -16.07 -8.40 -6.28
C SER A 259 -15.92 -7.25 -5.29
N LEU A 260 -16.87 -6.32 -5.33
CA LEU A 260 -17.00 -5.21 -4.38
C LEU A 260 -17.34 -5.66 -2.95
N LEU A 261 -17.69 -6.93 -2.76
CA LEU A 261 -18.07 -7.51 -1.48
C LEU A 261 -16.99 -8.45 -0.91
N ARG A 262 -15.88 -8.63 -1.64
CA ARG A 262 -14.75 -9.43 -1.19
C ARG A 262 -13.59 -8.50 -0.88
N LEU A 263 -12.95 -8.74 0.25
CA LEU A 263 -11.78 -8.02 0.71
C LEU A 263 -10.83 -8.99 1.40
N SER A 264 -9.58 -8.57 1.55
CA SER A 264 -8.56 -9.24 2.35
C SER A 264 -8.06 -8.30 3.43
N VAL A 265 -7.73 -8.89 4.58
CA VAL A 265 -7.14 -8.20 5.73
C VAL A 265 -5.94 -8.99 6.23
N THR A 266 -4.98 -8.31 6.83
CA THR A 266 -3.83 -8.93 7.50
C THR A 266 -3.80 -8.58 8.98
N GLY A 267 -3.25 -9.48 9.79
CA GLY A 267 -3.07 -9.26 11.23
C GLY A 267 -4.24 -9.69 12.12
N PHE A 268 -5.34 -10.19 11.53
CA PHE A 268 -6.57 -10.50 12.24
C PHE A 268 -7.06 -11.93 11.96
N ASP A 269 -7.70 -12.49 12.97
CA ASP A 269 -8.56 -13.66 12.80
C ASP A 269 -9.98 -13.17 12.47
N LEU A 270 -10.71 -13.94 11.65
CA LEU A 270 -12.05 -13.56 11.23
C LEU A 270 -13.10 -14.20 12.16
N PRO A 271 -14.08 -13.43 12.66
CA PRO A 271 -15.17 -13.97 13.46
C PRO A 271 -16.07 -14.89 12.64
N ASP A 272 -16.74 -15.84 13.30
CA ASP A 272 -17.62 -16.85 12.69
C ASP A 272 -18.77 -16.27 11.84
N ASN A 273 -19.11 -14.99 12.03
CA ASN A 273 -20.17 -14.31 11.29
C ASN A 273 -19.72 -13.72 9.94
N LEU A 274 -18.42 -13.80 9.61
CA LEU A 274 -17.89 -13.42 8.31
C LEU A 274 -17.55 -14.69 7.51
N LYS A 275 -17.98 -14.71 6.24
CA LYS A 275 -17.65 -15.83 5.35
C LYS A 275 -16.19 -15.71 4.92
N THR A 276 -15.33 -16.49 5.57
CA THR A 276 -13.94 -16.66 5.15
C THR A 276 -13.87 -17.50 3.89
N VAL A 277 -13.17 -16.99 2.87
CA VAL A 277 -12.89 -17.75 1.64
C VAL A 277 -11.54 -18.47 1.74
N PHE A 278 -10.55 -17.79 2.31
CA PHE A 278 -9.17 -18.26 2.40
C PHE A 278 -8.45 -17.57 3.57
N THR A 279 -7.61 -18.34 4.28
CA THR A 279 -6.71 -17.86 5.34
C THR A 279 -5.38 -18.61 5.20
N HIS A 280 -4.26 -17.93 5.46
CA HIS A 280 -2.93 -18.54 5.47
C HIS A 280 -2.07 -18.02 6.62
N ASP A 281 -1.14 -18.87 7.06
CA ASP A 281 -0.14 -18.62 8.09
C ASP A 281 1.29 -18.98 7.60
N GLY A 282 1.46 -19.15 6.28
CA GLY A 282 2.66 -19.76 5.73
C GLY A 282 3.95 -18.96 5.90
N HIS A 283 3.87 -17.64 6.10
CA HIS A 283 5.05 -16.83 6.44
C HIS A 283 5.66 -17.27 7.78
N SER A 284 4.83 -17.56 8.78
CA SER A 284 5.27 -18.04 10.11
C SER A 284 5.72 -19.50 10.11
N LYS A 285 5.53 -20.24 9.01
CA LYS A 285 5.90 -21.65 8.86
C LYS A 285 7.26 -21.87 8.17
N GLN A 286 7.93 -20.80 7.72
CA GLN A 286 9.24 -20.93 7.11
C GLN A 286 10.31 -21.25 8.16
N LYS A 287 11.23 -22.17 7.84
CA LYS A 287 12.27 -22.61 8.78
C LYS A 287 13.19 -21.48 9.24
N SER A 288 13.35 -20.43 8.42
CA SER A 288 14.18 -19.27 8.69
C SER A 288 13.47 -18.16 9.49
N SER A 289 12.20 -18.34 9.91
CA SER A 289 11.50 -17.30 10.68
C SER A 289 12.03 -17.24 12.12
N VAL A 290 13.04 -16.41 12.36
CA VAL A 290 13.50 -16.07 13.71
C VAL A 290 12.61 -14.96 14.26
N GLY A 291 11.55 -15.34 14.99
CA GLY A 291 10.69 -14.42 15.73
C GLY A 291 9.29 -14.19 15.15
N ASN A 292 8.63 -13.15 15.66
CA ASN A 292 7.26 -12.79 15.28
C ASN A 292 7.24 -12.28 13.82
N THR A 293 6.82 -13.14 12.91
CA THR A 293 6.62 -12.78 11.50
C THR A 293 5.25 -12.17 11.32
N SER A 294 5.18 -10.96 10.76
CA SER A 294 3.95 -10.26 10.43
C SER A 294 3.90 -9.92 8.95
N VAL A 295 2.69 -9.99 8.37
CA VAL A 295 2.46 -9.61 6.98
C VAL A 295 2.41 -8.08 6.92
N ILE A 296 3.29 -7.49 6.11
CA ILE A 296 3.44 -6.03 5.99
C ILE A 296 2.64 -5.47 4.81
N SER A 297 2.38 -6.29 3.79
CA SER A 297 1.64 -5.88 2.60
C SER A 297 1.07 -7.08 1.88
N HIS A 298 -0.05 -6.87 1.19
CA HIS A 298 -0.55 -7.82 0.23
C HIS A 298 -1.26 -7.12 -0.94
N LEU A 299 -1.37 -7.85 -2.03
CA LEU A 299 -1.93 -7.40 -3.30
C LEU A 299 -2.78 -8.51 -3.91
N TRP A 300 -3.93 -8.15 -4.47
CA TRP A 300 -4.71 -9.05 -5.31
C TRP A 300 -4.12 -9.13 -6.72
N TRP A 301 -3.99 -10.34 -7.24
CA TRP A 301 -3.64 -10.58 -8.63
C TRP A 301 -4.72 -11.46 -9.28
N ARG A 302 -5.64 -10.84 -10.04
CA ARG A 302 -6.84 -11.54 -10.55
C ARG A 302 -7.74 -12.06 -9.41
N ASP A 303 -8.72 -12.87 -9.76
CA ASP A 303 -9.89 -13.20 -8.92
C ASP A 303 -9.54 -14.08 -7.70
N ASN A 304 -8.47 -14.87 -7.80
CA ASN A 304 -8.16 -15.92 -6.83
C ASN A 304 -6.66 -16.09 -6.53
N LEU A 305 -5.85 -15.05 -6.81
CA LEU A 305 -4.47 -15.00 -6.36
C LEU A 305 -4.23 -13.78 -5.48
N VAL A 306 -3.49 -14.01 -4.41
CA VAL A 306 -3.03 -12.97 -3.49
C VAL A 306 -1.53 -13.11 -3.33
N ILE A 307 -0.81 -12.01 -3.44
CA ILE A 307 0.62 -11.94 -3.18
C ILE A 307 0.79 -11.23 -1.85
N SER A 308 1.59 -11.79 -0.93
CA SER A 308 1.84 -11.18 0.38
C SER A 308 3.34 -11.14 0.70
N ALA A 309 3.75 -10.06 1.35
CA ALA A 309 5.09 -9.84 1.84
C ALA A 309 5.08 -9.72 3.37
N ALA A 310 6.14 -10.20 4.03
CA ALA A 310 6.23 -10.23 5.49
C ALA A 310 7.58 -9.70 6.01
N THR A 311 7.66 -9.44 7.32
CA THR A 311 8.86 -8.94 8.02
C THR A 311 10.07 -9.87 7.98
N ASN A 312 9.87 -11.13 7.61
CA ASN A 312 10.94 -12.13 7.45
C ASN A 312 11.53 -12.16 6.01
N ASN A 313 11.40 -11.06 5.26
CA ASN A 313 11.87 -10.90 3.87
C ASN A 313 11.30 -11.90 2.86
N SER A 314 10.18 -12.56 3.19
CA SER A 314 9.55 -13.52 2.29
C SER A 314 8.40 -12.90 1.49
N LEU A 315 8.28 -13.35 0.24
CA LEU A 315 7.20 -13.02 -0.68
C LEU A 315 6.49 -14.32 -1.09
N HIS A 316 5.22 -14.46 -0.76
CA HIS A 316 4.43 -15.66 -1.08
C HIS A 316 3.31 -15.31 -2.06
N CYS A 317 2.96 -16.26 -2.92
CA CYS A 317 1.82 -16.16 -3.83
C CYS A 317 0.84 -17.30 -3.52
N TRP A 318 -0.39 -16.92 -3.20
CA TRP A 318 -1.44 -17.82 -2.74
C TRP A 318 -2.49 -17.96 -3.81
N ARG A 319 -2.91 -19.21 -4.06
CA ARG A 319 -4.08 -19.51 -4.87
C ARG A 319 -5.13 -20.19 -4.00
N PHE A 320 -6.36 -19.72 -4.10
CA PHE A 320 -7.51 -20.32 -3.44
C PHE A 320 -8.68 -20.51 -4.42
#